data_AF-A0A7G9A9V0-F1
#
_entry.id   AF-A0A7G9A9V0-F1
#
_cell.length_a   1.000
_cell.length_b   1.000
_cell.length_c   1.000
_cell.angle_alpha   90.00
_cell.angle_beta   90.00
_cell.angle_gamma   90.00
#
_symmetry.space_group_name_H-M   'P 1'
#
loop_
_entity.id
_entity.type
_entity.pdbx_description
1 polymer ?
#
loop_
_entity_poly.entity_id
_entity_poly.type
_entity_poly.pdbx_seq_one_letter_code
_entity_poly.pdbx_strand_id
1 'polypeptide(L)'
;MDALAKLPCTACWLHKHHQLIVSLHHVNGRTAAGAHMDVLPLCRWHHQDAAPKADREQYPWLVPVHASGNVGGKAEFTRLNASEEDLLLMAYKQAGITREGR
;
A
#
# COMPACT_ATOMS: atom_id res chain seq x y z
N MET A 1 9.00 8.85 7.78
CA MET A 1 8.94 8.24 6.43
C MET A 1 10.02 7.19 6.21
N ASP A 2 11.29 7.47 6.50
CA ASP A 2 12.44 6.63 6.11
C ASP A 2 12.37 5.17 6.55
N ALA A 3 11.84 4.89 7.74
CA ALA A 3 11.66 3.53 8.22
C ALA A 3 10.64 2.74 7.39
N LEU A 4 9.52 3.37 7.01
CA LEU A 4 8.49 2.74 6.20
C LEU A 4 8.95 2.56 4.74
N ALA A 5 9.77 3.48 4.22
CA ALA A 5 10.34 3.38 2.88
C ALA A 5 11.32 2.20 2.70
N LYS A 6 11.85 1.65 3.81
CA LYS A 6 12.74 0.48 3.80
C LYS A 6 12.00 -0.86 3.81
N LEU A 7 10.68 -0.83 3.98
CA LEU A 7 9.85 -2.03 3.96
C LEU A 7 9.54 -2.45 2.52
N PRO A 8 9.26 -3.75 2.29
CA PRO A 8 8.62 -4.19 1.05
C PRO A 8 7.23 -3.57 0.90
N CYS A 9 6.60 -3.82 -0.25
CA CYS A 9 5.21 -3.47 -0.45
C CYS A 9 4.32 -4.14 0.61
N THR A 10 3.66 -3.35 1.46
CA THR A 10 2.82 -3.88 2.55
C THR A 10 1.64 -4.69 2.03
N ALA A 11 1.07 -4.29 0.89
CA ALA A 11 -0.02 -5.04 0.27
C ALA A 11 0.47 -6.40 -0.30
N CYS A 12 1.64 -6.47 -0.94
CA CYS A 12 2.22 -7.77 -1.32
C CYS A 12 2.52 -8.64 -0.09
N TRP A 13 2.98 -8.03 1.00
CA TRP A 13 3.34 -8.75 2.23
C TRP A 13 2.13 -9.48 2.84
N LEU A 14 0.93 -8.87 2.81
CA LEU A 14 -0.33 -9.51 3.22
C LEU A 14 -0.56 -10.86 2.50
N HIS A 15 -0.14 -10.95 1.24
CA HIS A 15 -0.27 -12.15 0.40
C HIS A 15 0.97 -13.05 0.42
N LYS A 16 1.90 -12.83 1.36
CA LYS A 16 3.17 -13.57 1.48
C LYS A 16 4.11 -13.37 0.28
N HIS A 17 3.97 -12.26 -0.43
CA HIS A 17 4.87 -11.85 -1.52
C HIS A 17 5.78 -10.71 -1.08
N HIS A 18 7.02 -10.71 -1.57
CA HIS A 18 8.05 -9.77 -1.15
C HIS A 18 8.54 -8.92 -2.32
N GLN A 19 7.95 -7.73 -2.48
CA GLN A 19 8.34 -6.76 -3.51
C GLN A 19 9.07 -5.58 -2.86
N LEU A 20 10.37 -5.45 -3.14
CA LEU A 20 11.26 -4.48 -2.49
C LEU A 20 11.27 -3.11 -3.18
N ILE A 21 10.87 -3.04 -4.46
CA ILE A 21 10.82 -1.77 -5.19
C ILE A 21 9.48 -1.10 -4.93
N VAL A 22 9.51 -0.07 -4.09
CA VAL A 22 8.33 0.65 -3.59
C VAL A 22 8.43 2.15 -3.81
N SER A 23 7.27 2.78 -3.76
CA SER A 23 7.11 4.23 -3.59
C SER A 23 6.16 4.48 -2.42
N LEU A 24 6.22 5.68 -1.84
CA LEU A 24 5.39 6.04 -0.70
C LEU A 24 4.05 6.61 -1.18
N HIS A 25 2.98 5.95 -0.75
CA HIS A 25 1.60 6.38 -0.94
C HIS A 25 1.10 7.13 0.30
N HIS A 26 0.47 8.28 0.15
CA HIS A 26 -0.11 9.04 1.28
C HIS A 26 -1.55 8.60 1.56
N VAL A 27 -1.84 8.17 2.78
CA VAL A 27 -3.19 7.71 3.17
C VAL A 27 -4.17 8.88 3.36
N ASN A 28 -3.70 9.98 3.96
CA ASN A 28 -4.54 11.10 4.41
C ASN A 28 -4.10 12.44 3.81
N GLY A 29 -3.81 12.46 2.51
CA GLY A 29 -3.31 13.65 1.83
C GLY A 29 -1.93 14.06 2.31
N ARG A 30 -1.55 15.33 2.08
CA ARG A 30 -0.16 15.80 2.27
C ARG A 30 0.00 16.98 3.21
N THR A 31 -1.08 17.61 3.64
CA THR A 31 -1.05 18.93 4.29
C THR A 31 -1.38 18.89 5.78
N ALA A 32 -2.10 17.88 6.26
CA ALA A 32 -2.43 17.76 7.67
C ALA A 32 -1.18 17.50 8.54
N ALA A 33 -1.22 17.92 9.80
CA ALA A 33 -0.16 17.62 10.75
C ALA A 33 0.07 16.10 10.84
N GLY A 34 1.32 15.67 10.66
CA GLY A 34 1.66 14.25 10.66
C GLY A 34 1.19 13.45 9.44
N ALA A 35 0.69 14.08 8.37
CA ALA A 35 0.29 13.39 7.13
C ALA A 35 1.43 12.53 6.53
N HIS A 36 2.66 12.97 6.77
CA HIS A 36 3.89 12.31 6.34
C HIS A 36 4.30 11.09 7.18
N MET A 37 3.60 10.86 8.29
CA MET A 37 3.73 9.63 9.08
C MET A 37 2.76 8.56 8.56
N ASP A 38 1.67 8.97 7.91
CA ASP A 38 0.68 8.08 7.32
C ASP A 38 0.99 7.77 5.85
N VAL A 39 2.09 7.06 5.63
CA VAL A 39 2.49 6.62 4.29
C VAL A 39 2.62 5.11 4.20
N LEU A 40 2.20 4.53 3.08
CA LEU A 40 2.33 3.11 2.78
C LEU A 40 3.45 2.88 1.76
N PRO A 41 4.39 1.96 2.00
CA PRO A 41 5.27 1.46 0.95
C PRO A 41 4.48 0.55 0.03
N LEU A 42 4.27 0.98 -1.22
CA LEU A 42 3.54 0.22 -2.23
C LEU A 42 4.40 0.02 -3.47
N CYS A 43 4.34 -1.18 -4.05
CA CYS A 43 4.94 -1.43 -5.36
C CYS A 43 4.15 -0.70 -6.44
N ARG A 44 4.73 -0.55 -7.63
CA ARG A 44 4.06 0.16 -8.75
C ARG A 44 2.64 -0.36 -9.05
N TRP A 45 2.43 -1.67 -8.91
CA TRP A 45 1.16 -2.34 -9.22
C TRP A 45 0.10 -2.20 -8.13
N HIS A 46 0.52 -1.93 -6.90
CA HIS A 46 -0.38 -1.61 -5.79
C HIS A 46 -0.54 -0.09 -5.60
N HIS A 47 0.32 0.72 -6.21
CA HIS A 47 0.25 2.18 -6.10
C HIS A 47 -0.55 2.80 -7.25
N GLN A 48 -0.05 2.72 -8.49
CA GLN A 48 -0.49 3.60 -9.59
C GLN A 48 -0.82 2.85 -10.89
N ASP A 49 -0.11 1.78 -11.21
CA ASP A 49 -0.21 1.11 -12.50
C ASP A 49 -1.05 -0.17 -12.39
N ALA A 50 -1.89 -0.45 -13.38
CA ALA A 50 -2.49 -1.78 -13.50
C ALA A 50 -1.46 -2.78 -14.03
N ALA A 51 -1.27 -3.89 -13.31
CA ALA A 51 -0.49 -5.01 -13.82
C ALA A 51 -1.14 -5.61 -15.10
N PRO A 52 -0.34 -6.28 -15.96
CA PRO A 52 -0.87 -7.04 -17.09
C PRO A 52 -2.06 -7.92 -16.70
N LYS A 53 -3.02 -8.09 -17.61
CA LYS A 53 -4.26 -8.83 -17.32
C LYS A 53 -3.98 -10.26 -16.84
N ALA A 54 -3.05 -10.97 -17.48
CA ALA A 54 -2.66 -12.32 -17.08
C ALA A 54 -2.12 -12.38 -15.63
N ASP A 55 -1.31 -11.40 -15.23
CA ASP A 55 -0.79 -11.32 -13.87
C ASP A 55 -1.91 -11.06 -12.85
N ARG A 56 -2.92 -10.26 -13.20
CA ARG A 56 -4.10 -10.03 -12.34
C ARG A 56 -5.06 -11.22 -12.29
N GLU A 57 -5.10 -12.05 -13.32
CA GLU A 57 -5.84 -13.32 -13.27
C GLU A 57 -5.15 -14.31 -12.32
N GLN A 58 -3.82 -14.34 -12.32
CA GLN A 58 -3.03 -15.15 -11.38
C GLN A 58 -3.04 -14.59 -9.95
N TYR A 59 -2.96 -13.26 -9.82
CA TYR A 59 -2.91 -12.52 -8.56
C TYR A 59 -4.04 -11.48 -8.52
N PRO A 60 -5.30 -11.88 -8.23
CA PRO A 60 -6.44 -10.98 -8.27
C PRO A 60 -6.30 -9.74 -7.38
N TRP A 61 -5.52 -9.85 -6.30
CA TRP A 61 -5.25 -8.77 -5.35
C TRP A 61 -4.22 -7.73 -5.82
N LEU A 62 -3.56 -7.95 -6.96
CA LEU A 62 -2.54 -7.07 -7.53
C LEU A 62 -3.19 -5.93 -8.35
N VAL A 63 -3.91 -5.06 -7.64
CA VAL A 63 -4.60 -3.89 -8.19
C VAL A 63 -4.08 -2.59 -7.57
N PRO A 64 -4.01 -1.47 -8.30
CA PRO A 64 -3.48 -0.23 -7.76
C PRO A 64 -4.50 0.50 -6.88
N VAL A 65 -4.03 1.14 -5.80
CA VAL A 65 -4.89 1.97 -4.93
C VAL A 65 -5.38 3.23 -5.65
N HIS A 66 -4.55 3.81 -6.51
CA HIS A 66 -4.96 4.81 -7.48
C HIS A 66 -5.42 4.10 -8.76
N ALA A 67 -6.66 4.35 -9.17
CA ALA A 67 -7.23 3.69 -10.34
C ALA A 67 -6.39 3.95 -11.60
N SER A 68 -6.12 2.88 -12.36
CA SER A 68 -5.44 2.93 -13.64
C SER A 68 -6.44 2.57 -14.72
N GLY A 69 -7.06 3.59 -15.33
CA GLY A 69 -8.25 3.40 -16.16
C GLY A 69 -9.41 2.85 -15.34
N ASN A 70 -9.89 1.65 -15.68
CA ASN A 70 -10.99 0.96 -14.98
C ASN A 70 -10.52 -0.13 -14.01
N VAL A 71 -9.23 -0.20 -13.70
CA VAL A 71 -8.65 -1.23 -12.81
C VAL A 71 -8.19 -0.60 -11.50
N GLY A 72 -8.57 -1.21 -10.38
CA GLY A 72 -8.18 -0.78 -9.05
C GLY A 72 -9.02 0.38 -8.52
N GLY A 73 -8.36 1.30 -7.83
CA GLY A 73 -9.02 2.31 -7.02
C GLY A 73 -9.26 1.83 -5.58
N LYS A 74 -9.32 2.78 -4.64
CA LYS A 74 -9.38 2.54 -3.19
C LYS A 74 -10.41 1.48 -2.76
N ALA A 75 -11.62 1.49 -3.35
CA ALA A 75 -12.66 0.53 -3.02
C ALA A 75 -12.30 -0.91 -3.42
N GLU A 76 -11.83 -1.11 -4.65
CA GLU A 76 -11.41 -2.43 -5.12
C GLU A 76 -10.13 -2.90 -4.44
N PHE A 77 -9.15 -2.00 -4.29
CA PHE A 77 -7.93 -2.26 -3.54
C PHE A 77 -8.24 -2.75 -2.13
N THR A 78 -9.14 -2.08 -1.40
CA THR A 78 -9.56 -2.46 -0.04
C THR A 78 -10.24 -3.82 -0.02
N ARG A 79 -11.15 -4.08 -0.97
CA ARG A 79 -11.89 -5.35 -1.08
C ARG A 79 -10.97 -6.55 -1.26
N LEU A 80 -9.88 -6.39 -1.99
CA LEU A 80 -8.97 -7.48 -2.36
C LEU A 80 -7.72 -7.56 -1.47
N ASN A 81 -7.46 -6.53 -0.66
CA ASN A 81 -6.33 -6.45 0.25
C ASN A 81 -6.85 -6.16 1.68
N ALA A 82 -6.62 -4.95 2.17
CA ALA A 82 -7.11 -4.45 3.44
C ALA A 82 -7.30 -2.93 3.33
N SER A 83 -7.90 -2.31 4.36
CA SER A 83 -7.99 -0.85 4.40
C SER A 83 -6.59 -0.22 4.46
N GLU A 84 -6.45 1.01 3.97
CA GLU A 84 -5.18 1.73 4.07
C GLU A 84 -4.72 1.92 5.53
N GLU A 85 -5.67 2.03 6.47
CA GLU A 85 -5.39 2.12 7.89
C GLU A 85 -4.84 0.80 8.46
N ASP A 86 -5.44 -0.34 8.11
CA ASP A 86 -4.94 -1.66 8.54
C ASP A 86 -3.55 -1.94 7.97
N LEU A 87 -3.32 -1.58 6.71
CA LEU A 87 -1.99 -1.68 6.10
C LEU A 87 -1.00 -0.74 6.77
N LEU A 88 -1.42 0.44 7.22
CA LEU A 88 -0.54 1.36 7.93
C LEU A 88 -0.13 0.78 9.28
N LEU A 89 -1.08 0.23 10.03
CA LEU A 89 -0.80 -0.47 11.29
C LEU A 89 0.16 -1.65 11.09
N MET A 90 -0.01 -2.41 10.01
CA MET A 90 0.90 -3.50 9.64
C MET A 90 2.31 -2.98 9.33
N ALA A 91 2.42 -1.91 8.55
CA ALA A 91 3.71 -1.31 8.21
C ALA A 91 4.44 -0.78 9.45
N TYR A 92 3.72 -0.11 10.36
CA TYR A 92 4.27 0.36 11.64
C TYR A 92 4.79 -0.80 12.48
N LYS A 93 4.00 -1.87 12.62
CA LYS A 93 4.40 -3.08 13.34
C LYS A 93 5.67 -3.69 12.73
N GLN A 94 5.75 -3.78 11.41
CA GLN A 94 6.91 -4.35 10.71
C GLN A 94 8.17 -3.47 10.84
N ALA A 95 7.99 -2.15 10.90
CA ALA A 95 9.08 -1.21 11.15
C ALA A 95 9.48 -1.12 12.64
N GLY A 96 8.78 -1.79 13.55
CA GLY A 96 9.02 -1.68 14.99
C GLY A 96 8.65 -0.32 15.58
N ILE A 97 7.70 0.39 14.96
CA ILE A 97 7.25 1.72 15.37
C ILE A 97 5.95 1.59 16.16
N THR A 98 5.95 2.03 17.42
CA THR A 98 4.71 2.19 18.18
C THR A 98 4.02 3.48 17.73
N ARG A 99 2.76 3.36 17.30
CA ARG A 99 1.91 4.53 17.02
C ARG A 99 1.21 4.90 18.32
N GLU A 100 1.68 5.92 19.00
CA GLU A 100 0.89 6.55 20.07
C GLU A 100 -0.34 7.19 19.43
N GLY A 101 -1.51 7.03 20.06
CA GLY A 101 -2.81 7.36 19.49
C GLY A 101 -2.89 8.79 18.94
N ARG A 102 -3.66 8.94 17.86
CA ARG A 102 -4.08 10.24 17.35
C ARG A 102 -5.28 10.77 18.12
#